data_AF-A0A916WZ92-F1
#
_entry.id   AF-A0A916WZ92-F1
#
_cell.length_a   1.000
_cell.length_b   1.000
_cell.length_c   1.000
_cell.angle_alpha   90.00
_cell.angle_beta   90.00
_cell.angle_gamma   90.00
#
_symmetry.space_group_name_H-M   'P 1'
#
loop_
_entity.id
_entity.type
_entity.pdbx_description
1 polymer ?
#
loop_
_entity_poly.entity_id
_entity_poly.type
_entity_poly.pdbx_seq_one_letter_code
_entity_poly.pdbx_strand_id
1 'polypeptide(L)'
;MMAILVKLIPLIGLSASFTASEIGFFAVQKQLESEERTGWLASENRAMLLTFGLFALFTVSFFGTFMAAMSLPFSPMTDVAIGLAAVTAATLAAYGIFGFATKRTSAKAVRAIAGK
;
A
#
# COMPACT_ATOMS: atom_id res chain seq x y z
N MET A 1 -6.36 8.66 28.52
CA MET A 1 -6.71 9.00 27.12
C MET A 1 -5.50 9.46 26.31
N MET A 2 -4.71 10.43 26.78
CA MET A 2 -3.53 10.96 26.06
C MET A 2 -2.45 9.89 25.77
N ALA A 3 -2.20 8.97 26.72
CA ALA A 3 -1.24 7.87 26.53
C ALA A 3 -1.63 6.85 25.44
N ILE A 4 -2.93 6.68 25.16
CA ILE A 4 -3.42 5.79 24.10
C ILE A 4 -3.27 6.48 22.74
N LEU A 5 -3.63 7.76 22.65
CA LEU A 5 -3.47 8.55 21.42
C LEU A 5 -2.00 8.58 20.94
N VAL A 6 -1.04 8.74 21.85
CA VAL A 6 0.39 8.72 21.50
C VAL A 6 0.82 7.36 20.94
N LYS A 7 0.23 6.26 21.41
CA LYS A 7 0.50 4.90 20.90
C LYS A 7 -0.20 4.59 19.57
N LEU A 8 -1.27 5.31 19.24
CA LEU A 8 -1.96 5.17 17.95
C LEU A 8 -1.23 5.86 16.80
N ILE A 9 -0.43 6.90 17.08
CA ILE A 9 0.37 7.61 16.06
C ILE A 9 1.27 6.66 15.24
N PRO A 10 2.13 5.81 15.86
CA PRO A 10 2.95 4.88 15.09
C PRO A 10 2.11 3.85 14.34
N LEU A 11 0.98 3.40 14.91
CA LEU A 11 0.08 2.46 14.24
C LEU A 11 -0.50 3.07 12.94
N ILE A 12 -0.99 4.31 13.01
CA ILE A 12 -1.53 5.04 11.84
C ILE A 12 -0.42 5.31 10.83
N GLY A 13 0.75 5.78 11.28
CA GLY A 13 1.87 6.07 10.40
C GLY A 13 2.34 4.84 9.63
N LEU A 14 2.52 3.72 10.32
CA LEU A 14 2.96 2.46 9.71
C LEU A 14 1.88 1.87 8.79
N SER A 15 0.60 1.98 9.16
CA SER A 15 -0.52 1.58 8.30
C SER A 15 -0.58 2.42 7.02
N ALA A 16 -0.30 3.72 7.11
CA ALA A 16 -0.24 4.61 5.95
C ALA A 16 0.96 4.27 5.04
N SER A 17 2.15 4.03 5.61
CA SER A 17 3.33 3.55 4.86
C SER A 17 3.08 2.22 4.18
N PHE A 18 2.39 1.30 4.86
CA PHE A 18 1.96 0.02 4.30
C PHE A 18 1.01 0.23 3.11
N THR A 19 -0.03 1.05 3.27
CA THR A 19 -0.97 1.42 2.20
C THR A 19 -0.24 1.98 0.96
N ALA A 20 0.70 2.90 1.17
CA ALA A 20 1.47 3.51 0.08
C ALA A 20 2.36 2.49 -0.64
N SER A 21 2.94 1.55 0.11
CA SER A 21 3.76 0.47 -0.45
C SER A 21 2.92 -0.48 -1.31
N GLU A 22 1.70 -0.84 -0.88
CA GLU A 22 0.76 -1.65 -1.65
C GLU A 22 0.29 -0.94 -2.93
N ILE A 23 -0.01 0.36 -2.87
CA ILE A 23 -0.33 1.15 -4.07
C ILE A 23 0.83 1.12 -5.08
N GLY A 24 2.07 1.29 -4.58
CA GLY A 24 3.27 1.19 -5.40
C GLY A 24 3.41 -0.19 -6.05
N PHE A 25 3.17 -1.25 -5.28
CA PHE A 25 3.19 -2.62 -5.78
C PHE A 25 2.16 -2.85 -6.90
N PHE A 26 0.90 -2.43 -6.71
CA PHE A 26 -0.13 -2.54 -7.75
C PHE A 26 0.20 -1.75 -9.01
N ALA A 27 0.82 -0.58 -8.87
CA ALA A 27 1.25 0.23 -10.01
C ALA A 27 2.36 -0.47 -10.82
N VAL A 28 3.36 -1.03 -10.14
CA VAL A 28 4.45 -1.79 -10.78
C VAL A 28 3.91 -3.05 -11.43
N GLN A 29 3.06 -3.81 -10.74
CA GLN A 29 2.45 -5.02 -11.27
C GLN A 29 1.68 -4.72 -12.57
N LYS A 30 0.85 -3.68 -12.59
CA LYS A 30 0.11 -3.27 -13.79
C LYS A 30 1.02 -2.89 -14.97
N GLN A 31 2.18 -2.28 -14.70
CA GLN A 31 3.18 -1.97 -15.73
C GLN A 31 3.92 -3.22 -16.23
N LEU A 32 4.13 -4.22 -15.37
CA LEU A 32 4.74 -5.49 -15.78
C LEU A 32 3.78 -6.36 -16.59
N GLU A 33 2.49 -6.28 -16.31
CA GLU A 33 1.43 -7.01 -17.01
C GLU A 33 1.03 -6.38 -18.36
N SER A 34 1.41 -5.13 -18.65
CA SER A 34 1.09 -4.50 -19.94
C SER A 34 1.98 -5.05 -21.07
N GLU A 35 1.36 -5.47 -22.18
CA GLU A 35 2.03 -6.02 -23.37
C GLU A 35 3.13 -5.11 -23.95
N GLU A 36 3.01 -3.79 -23.80
CA GLU A 36 4.05 -2.83 -24.15
C GLU A 36 4.88 -2.43 -22.91
N ARG A 37 5.76 -3.32 -22.42
CA ARG A 37 6.81 -2.95 -21.45
C ARG A 37 7.74 -1.91 -22.07
N THR A 38 7.38 -0.64 -21.95
CA THR A 38 8.11 0.50 -22.51
C THR A 38 8.72 1.36 -21.38
N GLY A 39 9.93 1.90 -21.60
CA GLY A 39 10.61 2.79 -20.65
C GLY A 39 11.58 2.13 -19.65
N TRP A 40 11.80 2.79 -18.50
CA TRP A 40 12.84 2.42 -17.50
C TRP A 40 12.64 1.03 -16.85
N LEU A 41 11.42 0.49 -16.90
CA LEU A 41 11.01 -0.83 -16.40
C LEU A 41 11.06 -1.96 -17.45
N ALA A 42 11.48 -1.65 -18.69
CA ALA A 42 11.70 -2.65 -19.73
C ALA A 42 12.86 -3.60 -19.36
N SER A 43 13.82 -3.14 -18.55
CA SER A 43 14.88 -4.00 -18.00
C SER A 43 14.33 -4.88 -16.88
N GLU A 44 14.41 -6.19 -17.08
CA GLU A 44 13.97 -7.21 -16.12
C GLU A 44 14.66 -7.09 -14.76
N ASN A 45 15.97 -6.84 -14.74
CA ASN A 45 16.73 -6.62 -13.50
C ASN A 45 16.23 -5.41 -12.70
N ARG A 46 15.82 -4.32 -13.36
CA ARG A 46 15.34 -3.11 -12.68
C ARG A 46 13.93 -3.30 -12.12
N ALA A 47 13.06 -3.95 -12.89
CA ALA A 47 11.75 -4.38 -12.42
C ALA A 47 11.88 -5.29 -11.20
N MET A 48 12.77 -6.27 -11.24
CA MET A 48 13.02 -7.18 -10.13
C MET A 48 13.51 -6.43 -8.88
N LEU A 49 14.48 -5.53 -9.01
CA LEU A 49 14.98 -4.70 -7.90
C LEU A 49 13.89 -3.83 -7.28
N LEU A 50 13.05 -3.21 -8.11
CA LEU A 50 11.93 -2.38 -7.64
C LEU A 50 10.91 -3.22 -6.88
N THR A 51 10.54 -4.39 -7.41
CA THR A 51 9.63 -5.32 -6.75
C THR A 51 10.20 -5.83 -5.42
N PHE A 52 11.49 -6.18 -5.37
CA PHE A 52 12.16 -6.55 -4.12
C PHE A 52 12.16 -5.42 -3.10
N GLY A 53 12.45 -4.19 -3.53
CA GLY A 53 12.42 -3.02 -2.66
C GLY A 53 11.03 -2.77 -2.07
N LEU A 54 9.98 -2.83 -2.91
CA LEU A 54 8.59 -2.70 -2.48
C LEU A 54 8.18 -3.84 -1.53
N PHE A 55 8.60 -5.06 -1.81
CA PHE A 55 8.35 -6.22 -0.94
C PHE A 55 9.03 -6.08 0.43
N ALA A 56 10.27 -5.57 0.47
CA ALA A 56 10.97 -5.30 1.71
C ALA A 56 10.26 -4.20 2.53
N LEU A 57 9.85 -3.10 1.88
CA LEU A 57 9.09 -2.01 2.51
C LEU A 57 7.74 -2.49 3.04
N PHE A 58 7.03 -3.32 2.25
CA PHE A 58 5.80 -3.98 2.64
C PHE A 58 6.00 -4.80 3.92
N THR A 59 7.03 -5.65 3.93
CA THR A 59 7.34 -6.54 5.05
C THR A 59 7.66 -5.76 6.32
N VAL A 60 8.54 -4.75 6.23
CA VAL A 60 8.91 -3.90 7.37
C VAL A 60 7.68 -3.15 7.91
N SER A 61 6.85 -2.59 7.03
CA SER A 61 5.65 -1.85 7.43
C SER A 61 4.58 -2.76 8.06
N PHE A 62 4.43 -3.99 7.54
CA PHE A 62 3.55 -5.01 8.10
C PHE A 62 3.96 -5.37 9.53
N PHE A 63 5.21 -5.77 9.74
CA PHE A 63 5.72 -6.09 11.08
C PHE A 63 5.67 -4.89 12.02
N GLY A 64 6.00 -3.69 11.53
CA GLY A 64 5.90 -2.46 12.30
C GLY A 64 4.48 -2.21 12.79
N THR A 65 3.47 -2.43 11.94
CA THR A 65 2.06 -2.25 12.30
C THR A 65 1.64 -3.20 13.43
N PHE A 66 2.05 -4.46 13.36
CA PHE A 66 1.82 -5.42 14.45
C PHE A 66 2.56 -5.06 15.74
N MET A 67 3.82 -4.65 15.64
CA MET A 67 4.60 -4.20 16.81
C MET A 67 3.97 -2.97 17.48
N ALA A 68 3.46 -2.02 16.69
CA ALA A 68 2.74 -0.86 17.19
C ALA A 68 1.42 -1.27 17.87
N ALA A 69 0.67 -2.21 17.28
CA ALA A 69 -0.55 -2.74 17.87
C ALA A 69 -0.29 -3.46 19.21
N MET A 70 0.74 -4.30 19.28
CA MET A 70 1.16 -5.01 20.50
C MET A 70 1.68 -4.09 21.61
N SER A 71 1.95 -2.82 21.30
CA SER A 71 2.35 -1.82 22.31
C SER A 71 1.15 -1.21 23.05
N LEU A 72 -0.08 -1.48 22.59
CA LEU A 72 -1.30 -0.95 23.18
C LEU A 72 -1.55 -1.57 24.58
N PRO A 73 -2.33 -0.90 25.45
CA PRO A 73 -2.56 -1.37 26.81
C PRO A 73 -3.72 -2.39 26.89
N PHE A 74 -3.92 -3.23 25.88
CA PHE A 74 -4.97 -4.25 25.87
C PHE A 74 -4.39 -5.65 26.08
N SER A 75 -5.25 -6.67 26.01
CA SER A 75 -4.80 -8.05 26.03
C SER A 75 -4.07 -8.39 24.72
N PRO A 76 -3.09 -9.30 24.72
CA PRO A 76 -2.36 -9.69 23.50
C PRO A 76 -3.27 -10.14 22.35
N MET A 77 -4.37 -10.85 22.64
CA MET A 77 -5.35 -11.23 21.60
C MET A 77 -6.06 -10.01 20.99
N THR A 78 -6.40 -9.02 21.82
CA THR A 78 -7.03 -7.78 21.36
C THR A 78 -6.06 -6.99 20.47
N ASP A 79 -4.79 -6.92 20.85
CA ASP A 79 -3.78 -6.19 20.08
C ASP A 79 -3.49 -6.84 18.73
N VAL A 80 -3.42 -8.18 18.67
CA VAL A 80 -3.32 -8.92 17.40
C VAL A 80 -4.54 -8.64 16.52
N ALA A 81 -5.75 -8.64 17.08
CA ALA A 81 -6.96 -8.30 16.33
C ALA A 81 -6.94 -6.87 15.79
N ILE A 82 -6.43 -5.90 16.57
CA ILE A 82 -6.25 -4.51 16.14
C ILE A 82 -5.21 -4.44 15.01
N GLY A 83 -4.09 -5.15 15.11
CA GLY A 83 -3.07 -5.23 14.06
C GLY A 83 -3.63 -5.80 12.76
N LEU A 84 -4.37 -6.91 12.83
CA LEU A 84 -5.06 -7.51 11.68
C LEU A 84 -6.09 -6.56 11.06
N ALA A 85 -6.89 -5.88 11.89
CA ALA A 85 -7.86 -4.90 11.42
C ALA A 85 -7.18 -3.72 10.73
N ALA A 86 -6.07 -3.22 11.27
CA ALA A 86 -5.30 -2.11 10.70
C ALA A 86 -4.71 -2.48 9.33
N VAL A 87 -4.07 -3.65 9.22
CA VAL A 87 -3.53 -4.14 7.93
C VAL A 87 -4.66 -4.36 6.93
N THR A 88 -5.76 -4.99 7.33
CA THR A 88 -6.92 -5.21 6.45
C THR A 88 -7.50 -3.88 5.95
N ALA A 89 -7.67 -2.91 6.84
CA ALA A 89 -8.16 -1.57 6.48
C ALA A 89 -7.20 -0.85 5.53
N ALA A 90 -5.89 -0.96 5.76
CA ALA A 90 -4.86 -0.40 4.88
C ALA A 90 -4.90 -1.03 3.48
N THR A 91 -5.00 -2.36 3.38
CA THR A 91 -5.15 -3.07 2.10
C THR A 91 -6.43 -2.68 1.36
N LEU A 92 -7.56 -2.58 2.06
CA LEU A 92 -8.81 -2.11 1.46
C LEU A 92 -8.70 -0.67 0.96
N ALA A 93 -8.05 0.21 1.72
CA ALA A 93 -7.79 1.58 1.31
C ALA A 93 -6.88 1.63 0.08
N ALA A 94 -5.78 0.86 0.06
CA ALA A 94 -4.87 0.78 -1.08
C ALA A 94 -5.60 0.33 -2.35
N TYR A 95 -6.39 -0.74 -2.25
CA TYR A 95 -7.20 -1.26 -3.36
C TYR A 95 -8.22 -0.21 -3.86
N GLY A 96 -8.93 0.44 -2.94
CA GLY A 96 -9.91 1.47 -3.27
C GLY A 96 -9.28 2.70 -3.95
N ILE A 97 -8.16 3.20 -3.40
CA ILE A 97 -7.42 4.35 -3.94
C ILE A 97 -6.88 4.02 -5.34
N PHE A 98 -6.23 2.87 -5.49
CA PHE A 98 -5.66 2.44 -6.77
C PHE A 98 -6.76 2.20 -7.82
N GLY A 99 -7.84 1.52 -7.45
CA GLY A 99 -9.00 1.30 -8.32
C GLY A 99 -9.68 2.59 -8.77
N PHE A 100 -9.77 3.59 -7.89
CA PHE A 100 -10.32 4.91 -8.25
C PHE A 100 -9.37 5.70 -9.14
N ALA A 101 -8.08 5.73 -8.81
CA ALA A 101 -7.06 6.42 -9.60
C ALA A 101 -6.98 5.89 -11.04
N THR A 102 -7.03 4.56 -11.20
CA THR A 102 -7.02 3.92 -12.52
C THR A 102 -8.27 4.22 -13.34
N LYS A 103 -9.49 4.20 -12.75
CA LYS A 103 -10.74 4.59 -13.44
C LYS A 103 -10.71 6.03 -13.93
N ARG A 104 -10.18 6.97 -13.13
CA ARG A 104 -10.05 8.38 -13.51
C ARG A 104 -9.12 8.59 -14.70
N THR A 105 -8.00 7.87 -14.72
CA THR A 105 -7.03 7.94 -15.83
C THR A 105 -7.65 7.42 -17.13
N SER A 106 -8.37 6.30 -17.10
CA SER A 106 -9.09 5.78 -18.27
C SER A 106 -10.17 6.75 -18.77
N ALA A 107 -10.96 7.35 -17.88
CA ALA A 107 -11.98 8.33 -18.25
C ALA A 107 -11.38 9.60 -18.90
N LYS A 108 -10.22 10.06 -18.42
CA LYS A 108 -9.50 11.19 -19.00
C LYS A 108 -8.93 10.85 -20.39
N ALA A 109 -8.39 9.65 -20.57
CA ALA A 109 -7.88 9.18 -21.86
C ALA A 109 -8.99 9.10 -22.92
N VAL A 110 -10.16 8.53 -22.57
CA VAL A 110 -11.31 8.44 -23.48
C VAL A 110 -11.83 9.83 -23.88
N ARG A 111 -11.92 10.77 -22.94
CA ARG A 111 -12.33 12.16 -23.25
C ARG A 111 -11.34 12.89 -24.16
N ALA A 112 -10.04 12.60 -24.04
CA ALA A 112 -9.02 13.19 -24.91
C ALA A 112 -9.09 12.66 -26.36
N ILE A 113 -9.61 11.45 -26.55
CA ILE A 113 -9.82 10.84 -27.87
C ILE A 113 -11.16 11.30 -28.46
N ALA A 114 -12.22 11.37 -27.67
CA ALA A 114 -13.57 11.79 -28.12
C ALA A 114 -13.73 13.30 -28.34
N GLY A 115 -12.75 14.11 -27.93
CA GLY A 115 -12.72 15.57 -28.15
C GLY A 115 -11.89 16.01 -29.37
N LYS A 116 -11.43 15.06 -30.19
CA LYS A 116 -10.83 15.29 -31.51
C LYS A 116 -11.79 14.81 -32.59
#